data_AF-A0A8W8NTY7-F1
#
_entry.id   AF-A0A8W8NTY7-F1
#
_cell.length_a   1.000
_cell.length_b   1.000
_cell.length_c   1.000
_cell.angle_alpha   90.00
_cell.angle_beta   90.00
_cell.angle_gamma   90.00
#
_symmetry.space_group_name_H-M   'P 1'
#
loop_
_entity.id
_entity.type
_entity.pdbx_description
1 polymer ?
#
loop_
_entity_poly.entity_id
_entity_poly.type
_entity_poly.pdbx_seq_one_letter_code
_entity_poly.pdbx_strand_id
1 'polypeptide(L)'
;MSSEQVETLSWFHPGCDRHTAESLLLQNGVDGTYLLRPSSKPGDYALSVRCDSSVKHYPLTWTGTNYKFGHGEFESVQDLLHHFQNKPLIGSESGQLTLLNYPYPRVIDEPNMYDTIRVHAEFSTADDYTRGPEFSINSKEGFLTKLGSTFKTWRTRWFVLQKNELRYYKHKTDKTPIRALNLDECSECQRDGSHKGKFNVFRVVFKWRTFYMYATTEQECNDWISLINWRLVRRIFTCLSVSQ
;
A
#
# COMPACT_ATOMS: atom_id res chain seq x y z
N MET A 1 -18.61 24.41 -17.74
CA MET A 1 -17.55 23.60 -17.11
C MET A 1 -18.24 22.60 -16.18
N SER A 2 -17.79 21.33 -16.17
CA SER A 2 -18.36 20.25 -15.35
C SER A 2 -17.51 20.04 -14.10
N SER A 3 -18.13 19.66 -12.98
CA SER A 3 -17.45 19.24 -11.74
C SER A 3 -16.56 18.01 -11.93
N GLU A 4 -16.78 17.25 -12.99
CA GLU A 4 -16.13 15.95 -13.23
C GLU A 4 -14.69 16.08 -13.75
N GLN A 5 -14.17 17.28 -14.02
CA GLN A 5 -12.80 17.43 -14.52
C GLN A 5 -11.76 16.87 -13.53
N VAL A 6 -12.04 16.92 -12.23
CA VAL A 6 -11.17 16.34 -11.20
C VAL A 6 -11.12 14.80 -11.27
N GLU A 7 -12.08 14.17 -11.95
CA GLU A 7 -12.12 12.72 -12.07
C GLU A 7 -11.10 12.17 -13.07
N THR A 8 -10.56 13.05 -13.91
CA THR A 8 -9.46 12.75 -14.85
C THR A 8 -8.10 12.65 -14.16
N LEU A 9 -8.00 13.09 -12.90
CA LEU A 9 -6.76 13.07 -12.14
C LEU A 9 -6.32 11.63 -11.87
N SER A 10 -5.04 11.34 -12.09
CA SER A 10 -4.45 10.00 -11.93
C SER A 10 -4.47 9.48 -10.49
N TRP A 11 -4.88 10.31 -9.53
CA TRP A 11 -4.99 10.02 -8.09
C TRP A 11 -6.41 10.25 -7.56
N PHE A 12 -7.41 10.30 -8.46
CA PHE A 12 -8.82 10.23 -8.10
C PHE A 12 -9.30 8.77 -8.01
N HIS A 13 -9.94 8.40 -6.91
CA HIS A 13 -10.40 7.03 -6.62
C HIS A 13 -11.93 6.99 -6.52
N PRO A 14 -12.65 6.56 -7.57
CA PRO A 14 -14.11 6.73 -7.68
C PRO A 14 -14.90 5.82 -6.73
N GLY A 15 -14.35 4.69 -6.30
CA GLY A 15 -14.96 3.78 -5.34
C GLY A 15 -14.40 3.90 -3.92
N CYS A 16 -13.54 4.88 -3.66
CA CYS A 16 -12.87 5.01 -2.36
C CYS A 16 -13.72 5.85 -1.41
N ASP A 17 -14.17 5.26 -0.33
CA ASP A 17 -14.83 6.01 0.75
C ASP A 17 -13.81 6.58 1.74
N ARG A 18 -14.32 7.30 2.76
CA ARG A 18 -13.48 7.90 3.80
C ARG A 18 -12.61 6.88 4.53
N HIS A 19 -13.21 5.76 4.94
CA HIS A 19 -12.53 4.76 5.76
C HIS A 19 -11.47 4.00 4.97
N THR A 20 -11.78 3.69 3.70
CA THR A 20 -10.87 3.09 2.75
C THR A 20 -9.68 4.00 2.50
N ALA A 21 -9.90 5.31 2.31
CA ALA A 21 -8.82 6.27 2.13
C ALA A 21 -7.91 6.36 3.37
N GLU A 22 -8.50 6.41 4.58
CA GLU A 22 -7.75 6.37 5.83
C GLU A 22 -6.89 5.10 5.90
N SER A 23 -7.48 3.93 5.68
CA SER A 23 -6.78 2.65 5.70
C SER A 23 -5.63 2.59 4.70
N LEU A 24 -5.86 3.01 3.45
CA LEU A 24 -4.84 3.03 2.40
C LEU A 24 -3.68 3.96 2.76
N LEU A 25 -3.96 5.19 3.18
CA LEU A 25 -2.94 6.19 3.47
C LEU A 25 -2.18 5.89 4.76
N LEU A 26 -2.83 5.34 5.79
CA LEU A 26 -2.18 4.89 7.02
C LEU A 26 -1.29 3.66 6.79
N GLN A 27 -1.71 2.75 5.91
CA GLN A 27 -1.02 1.49 5.68
C GLN A 27 0.12 1.62 4.66
N ASN A 28 -0.06 2.45 3.64
CA ASN A 28 0.79 2.50 2.47
C ASN A 28 1.37 3.89 2.18
N GLY A 29 0.87 4.94 2.83
CA GLY A 29 1.32 6.32 2.62
C GLY A 29 2.33 6.79 3.67
N VAL A 30 3.15 7.74 3.27
CA VAL A 30 4.03 8.54 4.15
C VAL A 30 3.46 9.96 4.32
N ASP A 31 4.03 10.75 5.23
CA ASP A 31 3.64 12.15 5.40
C ASP A 31 3.64 12.91 4.05
N GLY A 32 2.55 13.62 3.75
CA GLY A 32 2.34 14.30 2.48
C GLY A 32 1.81 13.42 1.34
N THR A 33 1.48 12.15 1.58
CA THR A 33 0.78 11.30 0.61
C THR A 33 -0.70 11.66 0.55
N TYR A 34 -1.29 11.78 -0.64
CA TYR A 34 -2.69 12.21 -0.77
C TYR A 34 -3.45 11.52 -1.89
N LEU A 35 -4.78 11.49 -1.79
CA LEU A 35 -5.67 11.02 -2.83
C LEU A 35 -6.97 11.82 -2.86
N LEU A 36 -7.62 11.87 -4.03
CA LEU A 36 -8.96 12.42 -4.18
C LEU A 36 -9.97 11.29 -4.19
N ARG A 37 -11.10 11.51 -3.56
CA ARG A 37 -12.22 10.57 -3.54
C ARG A 37 -13.57 11.31 -3.57
N PRO A 38 -14.66 10.62 -3.93
CA PRO A 38 -15.99 11.15 -3.70
C PRO A 38 -16.23 11.51 -2.23
N SER A 39 -16.98 12.59 -2.02
CA SER A 39 -17.52 12.94 -0.71
C SER A 39 -18.79 12.15 -0.42
N SER A 40 -19.19 12.09 0.85
CA SER A 40 -20.52 11.59 1.23
C SER A 40 -21.64 12.48 0.72
N LYS A 41 -21.34 13.74 0.37
CA LYS A 41 -22.27 14.64 -0.32
C LYS A 41 -22.17 14.44 -1.83
N PRO A 42 -23.28 14.09 -2.52
CA PRO A 42 -23.27 13.90 -3.97
C PRO A 42 -22.75 15.13 -4.72
N GLY A 43 -21.87 14.92 -5.69
CA GLY A 43 -21.27 15.97 -6.51
C GLY A 43 -20.10 16.71 -5.86
N ASP A 44 -19.79 16.44 -4.58
CA ASP A 44 -18.62 16.97 -3.90
C ASP A 44 -17.52 15.90 -3.78
N TYR A 45 -16.29 16.37 -3.55
CA TYR A 45 -15.12 15.53 -3.39
C TYR A 45 -14.44 15.81 -2.05
N ALA A 46 -13.53 14.91 -1.66
CA ALA A 46 -12.68 15.09 -0.50
C ALA A 46 -11.24 14.71 -0.82
N LEU A 47 -10.32 15.64 -0.56
CA LEU A 47 -8.90 15.38 -0.59
C LEU A 47 -8.49 14.75 0.74
N SER A 48 -8.00 13.51 0.70
CA SER A 48 -7.51 12.79 1.87
C SER A 48 -5.99 12.83 1.89
N VAL A 49 -5.39 13.24 3.00
CA VAL A 49 -3.95 13.53 3.12
C VAL A 49 -3.39 12.84 4.34
N ARG A 50 -2.32 12.07 4.15
CA ARG A 50 -1.52 11.47 5.22
C ARG A 50 -0.69 12.55 5.90
N CYS A 51 -0.92 12.75 7.19
CA CYS A 51 -0.21 13.72 8.03
C CYS A 51 0.33 13.02 9.28
N ASP A 52 1.65 12.82 9.33
CA ASP A 52 2.36 12.11 10.41
C ASP A 52 1.68 10.78 10.81
N SER A 53 0.92 10.77 11.91
CA SER A 53 0.23 9.62 12.50
C SER A 53 -1.26 9.55 12.15
N SER A 54 -1.80 10.54 11.42
CA SER A 54 -3.22 10.67 11.10
C SER A 54 -3.47 10.84 9.60
N VAL A 55 -4.74 10.83 9.22
CA VAL A 55 -5.20 11.24 7.88
C VAL A 55 -6.19 12.39 8.07
N LYS A 56 -6.00 13.47 7.30
CA LYS A 56 -6.89 14.63 7.28
C LYS A 56 -7.69 14.63 5.99
N HIS A 57 -8.95 15.06 6.08
CA HIS A 57 -9.84 15.14 4.92
C HIS A 57 -10.27 16.59 4.72
N TYR A 58 -9.94 17.13 3.55
CA TYR A 58 -10.27 18.48 3.16
C TYR A 58 -11.39 18.45 2.11
N PRO A 59 -12.55 19.07 2.39
CA PRO A 59 -13.63 19.16 1.43
C PRO A 59 -13.19 19.92 0.17
N LEU A 60 -13.55 19.38 -0.98
CA LEU A 60 -13.45 20.03 -2.28
C LEU A 60 -14.86 20.09 -2.87
N THR A 61 -15.48 21.25 -2.82
CA THR A 61 -16.89 21.41 -3.21
C THR A 61 -17.01 22.12 -4.55
N TRP A 62 -17.95 21.69 -5.38
CA TRP A 62 -18.27 22.38 -6.63
C TRP A 62 -19.42 23.36 -6.40
N THR A 63 -19.23 24.63 -6.75
CA THR A 63 -20.25 25.67 -6.57
C THR A 63 -21.22 25.81 -7.76
N GLY A 64 -21.01 25.04 -8.83
CA GLY A 64 -21.68 25.23 -10.12
C GLY A 64 -20.81 25.95 -11.14
N THR A 65 -19.91 26.81 -10.67
CA THR A 65 -18.97 27.58 -11.51
C THR A 65 -17.51 27.28 -11.18
N ASN A 66 -17.17 27.16 -9.89
CA ASN A 66 -15.81 27.07 -9.38
C ASN A 66 -15.64 25.89 -8.42
N TYR A 67 -14.41 25.41 -8.29
CA TYR A 67 -13.98 24.53 -7.21
C TYR A 67 -13.64 25.36 -5.98
N LYS A 68 -14.15 24.97 -4.82
CA LYS A 68 -13.84 25.61 -3.54
C LYS A 68 -13.07 24.64 -2.65
N PHE A 69 -11.93 25.11 -2.16
CA PHE A 69 -11.06 24.39 -1.22
C PHE A 69 -10.58 25.33 -0.11
N GLY A 70 -11.01 25.08 1.13
CA GLY A 70 -10.77 25.99 2.24
C GLY A 70 -11.33 27.40 1.97
N HIS A 71 -10.44 28.40 1.98
CA HIS A 71 -10.75 29.80 1.63
C HIS A 71 -10.47 30.15 0.16
N GLY A 72 -9.96 29.21 -0.64
CA GLY A 72 -9.66 29.42 -2.06
C GLY A 72 -10.82 28.99 -2.97
N GLU A 73 -11.00 29.73 -4.05
CA GLU A 73 -11.89 29.39 -5.16
C GLU A 73 -11.07 29.32 -6.45
N PHE A 74 -11.35 28.31 -7.28
CA PHE A 74 -10.55 27.96 -8.45
C PHE A 74 -11.50 27.69 -9.63
N GLU A 75 -11.31 28.41 -10.72
CA GLU A 75 -12.16 28.26 -11.92
C GLU A 75 -11.82 26.98 -12.69
N SER A 76 -10.59 26.47 -12.54
CA SER A 76 -10.12 25.26 -13.19
C SER A 76 -9.43 24.29 -12.22
N VAL A 77 -9.39 23.02 -12.61
CA VAL A 77 -8.59 22.00 -11.91
C VAL A 77 -7.12 22.39 -11.92
N GLN A 78 -6.61 23.01 -12.99
CA GLN A 78 -5.21 23.41 -13.08
C GLN A 78 -4.83 24.45 -12.02
N ASP A 79 -5.70 25.42 -11.75
CA ASP A 79 -5.49 26.42 -10.69
C ASP A 79 -5.51 25.78 -9.30
N LEU A 80 -6.41 24.81 -9.09
CA LEU A 80 -6.45 24.02 -7.86
C LEU A 80 -5.15 23.24 -7.65
N LEU A 81 -4.60 22.63 -8.70
CA LEU A 81 -3.31 21.92 -8.62
C LEU A 81 -2.15 22.87 -8.34
N HIS A 82 -2.14 24.03 -8.98
CA HIS A 82 -1.12 25.05 -8.73
C HIS A 82 -1.16 25.57 -7.28
N HIS A 83 -2.35 25.65 -6.68
CA HIS A 83 -2.49 25.94 -5.26
C HIS A 83 -1.81 24.87 -4.39
N PHE A 84 -2.07 23.59 -4.67
CA PHE A 84 -1.50 22.46 -3.94
C PHE A 84 0.03 22.38 -4.03
N GLN A 85 0.62 22.83 -5.14
CA GLN A 85 2.08 22.86 -5.31
C GLN A 85 2.78 23.93 -4.44
N ASN A 86 2.09 25.02 -4.11
CA ASN A 86 2.71 26.20 -3.53
C ASN A 86 2.27 26.51 -2.09
N LYS A 87 1.28 25.78 -1.55
CA LYS A 87 0.71 26.08 -0.23
C LYS A 87 0.59 24.83 0.65
N PRO A 88 1.32 24.76 1.78
CA PRO A 88 1.19 23.66 2.72
C PRO A 88 -0.18 23.66 3.42
N LEU A 89 -0.65 22.46 3.74
CA LEU A 89 -1.85 22.22 4.54
C LEU A 89 -1.45 22.10 6.01
N ILE A 90 -2.37 22.46 6.92
CA ILE A 90 -2.15 22.28 8.36
C ILE A 90 -2.41 20.81 8.71
N GLY A 91 -1.33 20.10 9.00
CA GLY A 91 -1.31 18.73 9.50
C GLY A 91 -1.40 18.67 11.03
N SER A 92 -2.22 17.73 11.51
CA SER A 92 -2.42 17.38 12.93
C SER A 92 -2.90 18.52 13.87
N GLU A 93 -3.12 18.21 15.15
CA GLU A 93 -3.47 19.21 16.19
C GLU A 93 -2.26 20.05 16.62
N SER A 94 -1.03 19.66 16.25
CA SER A 94 0.19 20.41 16.57
C SER A 94 0.43 21.60 15.64
N GLY A 95 -0.36 21.74 14.56
CA GLY A 95 -0.20 22.82 13.58
C GLY A 95 0.97 22.65 12.62
N GLN A 96 1.52 21.43 12.51
CA GLN A 96 2.64 21.15 11.60
C GLN A 96 2.19 21.28 10.14
N LEU A 97 2.96 22.00 9.33
CA LEU A 97 2.64 22.19 7.92
C LEU A 97 3.03 20.95 7.11
N THR A 98 2.07 20.34 6.42
CA THR A 98 2.26 19.19 5.51
C THR A 98 2.08 19.65 4.06
N LEU A 99 3.08 19.41 3.22
CA LEU A 99 2.98 19.64 1.77
C LEU A 99 2.40 18.42 1.06
N LEU A 100 1.65 18.66 -0.01
CA LEU A 100 1.13 17.60 -0.88
C LEU A 100 2.24 17.14 -1.81
N ASN A 101 2.96 16.10 -1.39
CA ASN A 101 4.17 15.66 -2.07
C ASN A 101 3.95 14.42 -2.95
N TYR A 102 3.08 13.50 -2.54
CA TYR A 102 2.95 12.18 -3.20
C TYR A 102 1.50 11.86 -3.55
N PRO A 103 1.09 12.03 -4.82
CA PRO A 103 -0.21 11.56 -5.25
C PRO A 103 -0.26 10.03 -5.16
N TYR A 104 -1.27 9.50 -4.47
CA TYR A 104 -1.49 8.06 -4.36
C TYR A 104 -2.18 7.57 -5.66
N PRO A 105 -1.48 6.78 -6.48
CA PRO A 105 -1.93 6.46 -7.83
C PRO A 105 -3.25 5.67 -7.81
N ARG A 106 -4.16 6.00 -8.72
CA ARG A 106 -5.44 5.30 -8.96
C ARG A 106 -5.20 3.86 -9.41
N VAL A 107 -4.28 3.69 -10.37
CA VAL A 107 -3.84 2.38 -10.83
C VAL A 107 -2.58 2.06 -10.05
N ILE A 108 -2.75 1.34 -8.95
CA ILE A 108 -1.62 0.67 -8.35
C ILE A 108 -1.43 -0.58 -9.20
N ASP A 109 -0.30 -0.70 -9.90
CA ASP A 109 0.09 -1.91 -10.62
C ASP A 109 0.47 -2.97 -9.57
N GLU A 110 -0.52 -3.38 -8.78
CA GLU A 110 -0.42 -4.48 -7.83
C GLU A 110 -0.47 -5.76 -8.66
N PRO A 111 0.49 -6.68 -8.49
CA PRO A 111 0.38 -7.97 -9.16
C PRO A 111 -0.93 -8.61 -8.69
N ASN A 112 -1.79 -8.94 -9.65
CA ASN A 112 -3.15 -9.44 -9.42
C ASN A 112 -3.07 -10.85 -8.80
N MET A 113 -2.93 -10.93 -7.46
CA MET A 113 -2.64 -12.17 -6.72
C MET A 113 -3.84 -12.82 -6.07
N TYR A 114 -5.05 -12.31 -6.34
CA TYR A 114 -6.26 -13.03 -6.01
C TYR A 114 -6.80 -13.62 -7.30
N ASP A 115 -6.72 -14.94 -7.40
CA ASP A 115 -7.68 -15.68 -8.21
C ASP A 115 -9.05 -15.19 -7.76
N THR A 116 -9.73 -14.52 -8.69
CA THR A 116 -11.15 -14.21 -8.66
C THR A 116 -11.87 -15.20 -7.75
N ILE A 117 -12.44 -14.74 -6.62
CA ILE A 117 -13.45 -15.53 -5.92
C ILE A 117 -14.61 -15.65 -6.89
N ARG A 118 -14.53 -16.67 -7.76
CA ARG A 118 -15.63 -17.12 -8.57
C ARG A 118 -16.65 -17.62 -7.58
N VAL A 119 -17.62 -16.76 -7.30
CA VAL A 119 -19.04 -17.04 -7.18
C VAL A 119 -19.36 -18.53 -7.35
N HIS A 120 -19.09 -19.32 -6.32
CA HIS A 120 -19.58 -20.68 -6.15
C HIS A 120 -19.90 -20.86 -4.67
N ALA A 121 -20.91 -20.11 -4.24
CA ALA A 121 -21.74 -20.47 -3.12
C ALA A 121 -23.13 -19.91 -3.40
N GLU A 122 -23.86 -20.60 -4.28
CA GLU A 122 -25.30 -20.72 -4.08
C GLU A 122 -25.51 -21.35 -2.69
N PHE A 123 -25.67 -20.50 -1.67
CA PHE A 123 -26.69 -20.56 -0.63
C PHE A 123 -26.40 -19.43 0.36
N SER A 124 -27.07 -18.31 0.13
CA SER A 124 -27.20 -17.25 1.12
C SER A 124 -27.96 -17.79 2.33
N THR A 125 -27.37 -17.63 3.51
CA THR A 125 -28.14 -17.11 4.64
C THR A 125 -27.62 -15.71 4.91
N ALA A 126 -28.47 -14.73 4.62
CA ALA A 126 -28.24 -13.33 4.96
C ALA A 126 -28.12 -13.23 6.48
N ASP A 127 -26.92 -12.97 7.00
CA ASP A 127 -26.69 -12.28 8.29
C ASP A 127 -25.21 -12.07 8.66
N ASP A 128 -24.22 -12.53 7.88
CA ASP A 128 -22.79 -12.41 8.28
C ASP A 128 -21.99 -11.32 7.51
N TYR A 129 -22.60 -10.17 7.22
CA TYR A 129 -21.94 -9.04 6.53
C TYR A 129 -21.25 -8.02 7.46
N THR A 130 -21.11 -8.29 8.76
CA THR A 130 -20.56 -7.32 9.73
C THR A 130 -19.13 -7.60 10.22
N ARG A 131 -18.45 -8.61 9.67
CA ARG A 131 -16.99 -8.72 9.78
C ARG A 131 -16.36 -8.60 8.40
N GLY A 132 -16.08 -7.38 7.99
CA GLY A 132 -15.14 -7.14 6.89
C GLY A 132 -13.85 -7.93 7.17
N PRO A 133 -13.29 -8.64 6.17
CA PRO A 133 -12.12 -9.47 6.40
C PRO A 133 -11.00 -8.61 6.97
N GLU A 134 -10.49 -9.00 8.14
CA GLU A 134 -9.29 -8.46 8.80
C GLU A 134 -8.02 -8.64 7.93
N PHE A 135 -8.16 -9.16 6.71
CA PHE A 135 -7.12 -9.31 5.71
C PHE A 135 -6.92 -7.99 5.00
N SER A 136 -5.90 -7.26 5.42
CA SER A 136 -5.35 -6.17 4.62
C SER A 136 -5.08 -6.65 3.19
N ILE A 137 -5.64 -5.95 2.20
CA ILE A 137 -5.50 -6.20 0.75
C ILE A 137 -4.04 -6.36 0.29
N ASN A 138 -3.07 -5.93 1.10
CA ASN A 138 -1.63 -5.98 0.84
C ASN A 138 -0.85 -6.95 1.75
N SER A 139 -1.46 -8.07 2.12
CA SER A 139 -0.80 -9.11 2.92
C SER A 139 -0.73 -10.44 2.15
N LYS A 140 0.42 -11.12 2.23
CA LYS A 140 0.58 -12.48 1.69
C LYS A 140 1.09 -13.37 2.80
N GLU A 141 0.49 -14.54 2.92
CA GLU A 141 0.93 -15.59 3.81
C GLU A 141 1.10 -16.90 3.04
N GLY A 142 2.04 -17.74 3.46
CA GLY A 142 2.33 -18.97 2.73
C GLY A 142 3.54 -19.71 3.26
N PHE A 143 3.66 -20.98 2.87
CA PHE A 143 4.84 -21.77 3.20
C PHE A 143 5.99 -21.46 2.24
N LEU A 144 7.16 -21.17 2.81
CA LEU A 144 8.42 -21.11 2.08
C LEU A 144 9.46 -21.96 2.76
N THR A 145 10.34 -22.57 1.99
CA THR A 145 11.46 -23.32 2.54
C THR A 145 12.71 -22.47 2.50
N LYS A 146 13.24 -22.12 3.68
CA LYS A 146 14.36 -21.19 3.85
C LYS A 146 15.66 -21.87 4.26
N LEU A 147 16.79 -21.31 3.83
CA LEU A 147 18.12 -21.76 4.23
C LEU A 147 18.45 -21.30 5.67
N GLY A 148 18.95 -22.22 6.48
CA GLY A 148 19.46 -21.95 7.83
C GLY A 148 20.71 -21.07 7.81
N SER A 149 20.93 -20.28 8.87
CA SER A 149 22.12 -19.42 8.96
C SER A 149 23.39 -20.23 9.23
N THR A 150 23.30 -21.05 10.29
CA THR A 150 24.43 -21.75 10.92
C THR A 150 24.69 -23.09 10.23
N PHE A 151 23.70 -23.97 10.19
CA PHE A 151 23.86 -25.33 9.68
C PHE A 151 23.50 -25.50 8.20
N LYS A 152 23.26 -24.39 7.47
CA LYS A 152 22.88 -24.36 6.04
C LYS A 152 21.83 -25.42 5.64
N THR A 153 20.92 -25.77 6.54
CA THR A 153 19.80 -26.69 6.29
C THR A 153 18.58 -25.94 5.78
N TRP A 154 17.91 -26.48 4.78
CA TRP A 154 16.62 -25.97 4.29
C TRP A 154 15.48 -26.39 5.23
N ARG A 155 14.62 -25.44 5.61
CA ARG A 155 13.47 -25.70 6.51
C ARG A 155 12.25 -24.90 6.09
N THR A 156 11.11 -25.58 5.99
CA THR A 156 9.81 -24.98 5.70
C THR A 156 9.33 -24.18 6.90
N ARG A 157 8.87 -22.95 6.65
CA ARG A 157 8.33 -22.02 7.64
C ARG A 157 7.09 -21.35 7.07
N TRP A 158 6.20 -20.96 7.96
CA TRP A 158 5.06 -20.14 7.60
C TRP A 158 5.51 -18.68 7.55
N PHE A 159 5.46 -18.06 6.38
CA PHE A 159 5.80 -16.66 6.20
C PHE A 159 4.53 -15.82 6.12
N VAL A 160 4.61 -14.63 6.69
CA VAL A 160 3.55 -13.62 6.64
C VAL A 160 4.21 -12.30 6.30
N LEU A 161 3.91 -11.77 5.12
CA LEU A 161 4.20 -10.39 4.74
C LEU A 161 2.99 -9.54 5.09
N GLN A 162 3.18 -8.59 6.00
CA GLN A 162 2.15 -7.66 6.40
C GLN A 162 2.77 -6.27 6.58
N LYS A 163 2.19 -5.26 5.92
CA LYS A 163 2.75 -3.91 5.86
C LYS A 163 4.20 -3.94 5.33
N ASN A 164 5.16 -3.47 6.12
CA ASN A 164 6.58 -3.45 5.78
C ASN A 164 7.39 -4.53 6.52
N GLU A 165 6.71 -5.54 7.07
CA GLU A 165 7.36 -6.58 7.87
C GLU A 165 7.14 -7.96 7.26
N LEU A 166 8.23 -8.67 7.03
CA LEU A 166 8.22 -10.07 6.66
C LEU A 166 8.52 -10.92 7.90
N ARG A 167 7.50 -11.58 8.42
CA ARG A 167 7.59 -12.47 9.58
C ARG A 167 7.68 -13.92 9.13
N TYR A 168 8.34 -14.75 9.92
CA TYR A 168 8.18 -16.20 9.77
C TYR A 168 8.09 -16.95 11.09
N TYR A 169 7.29 -18.00 11.06
CA TYR A 169 6.88 -18.80 12.20
C TYR A 169 7.29 -20.25 11.99
N LYS A 170 7.40 -21.02 13.08
CA LYS A 170 7.69 -22.45 12.96
C LYS A 170 6.48 -23.16 12.33
N HIS A 171 5.29 -22.81 12.78
CA HIS A 171 3.99 -23.32 12.32
C HIS A 171 2.99 -22.17 12.10
N LYS A 172 1.95 -22.41 11.29
CA LYS A 172 0.92 -21.40 10.97
C LYS A 172 0.14 -20.92 12.21
N THR A 173 -0.03 -21.79 13.21
CA THR A 173 -0.79 -21.51 14.43
C THR A 173 0.01 -20.79 15.52
N ASP A 174 1.31 -20.58 15.32
CA ASP A 174 2.16 -19.94 16.31
C ASP A 174 1.85 -18.45 16.40
N LYS A 175 1.70 -17.93 17.62
CA LYS A 175 1.44 -16.51 17.85
C LYS A 175 2.69 -15.64 17.75
N THR A 176 3.85 -16.21 18.10
CA THR A 176 5.12 -15.49 18.14
C THR A 176 6.00 -15.86 16.95
N PRO A 177 6.48 -14.88 16.15
CA PRO A 177 7.36 -15.18 15.04
C PRO A 177 8.74 -15.62 15.55
N ILE A 178 9.39 -16.52 14.80
CA ILE A 178 10.81 -16.81 15.01
C ILE A 178 11.64 -15.56 14.71
N ARG A 179 11.21 -14.79 13.69
CA ARG A 179 11.81 -13.50 13.36
C ARG A 179 10.83 -12.60 12.62
N ALA A 180 10.94 -11.33 12.96
CA ALA A 180 10.39 -10.17 12.27
C ALA A 180 11.50 -9.54 11.42
N LEU A 181 11.28 -9.32 10.13
CA LEU A 181 12.22 -8.66 9.23
C LEU A 181 11.62 -7.34 8.75
N ASN A 182 12.22 -6.22 9.12
CA ASN A 182 11.81 -4.91 8.61
C ASN A 182 12.32 -4.72 7.18
N LEU A 183 11.42 -4.64 6.20
CA LEU A 183 11.78 -4.47 4.80
C LEU A 183 12.40 -3.11 4.48
N ASP A 184 12.34 -2.11 5.37
CA ASP A 184 13.12 -0.87 5.22
C ASP A 184 14.63 -1.12 5.19
N GLU A 185 15.10 -2.19 5.85
CA GLU A 185 16.50 -2.59 5.87
C GLU A 185 16.87 -3.52 4.69
N CYS A 186 15.89 -3.93 3.90
CA CYS A 186 16.09 -4.77 2.74
C CYS A 186 16.63 -3.92 1.57
N SER A 187 17.66 -4.42 0.90
CA SER A 187 18.29 -3.76 -0.24
C SER A 187 17.86 -4.35 -1.58
N GLU A 188 17.45 -5.61 -1.60
CA GLU A 188 17.20 -6.34 -2.85
C GLU A 188 16.34 -7.59 -2.60
N CYS A 189 15.42 -7.90 -3.51
CA CYS A 189 14.77 -9.21 -3.60
C CYS A 189 14.74 -9.72 -5.05
N GLN A 190 15.32 -10.88 -5.32
CA GLN A 190 15.41 -11.42 -6.68
C GLN A 190 15.56 -12.94 -6.73
N ARG A 191 15.30 -13.51 -7.91
CA ARG A 191 15.56 -14.94 -8.18
C ARG A 191 17.05 -15.26 -8.01
N ASP A 192 17.32 -16.48 -7.57
CA ASP A 192 18.69 -16.95 -7.36
C ASP A 192 18.85 -18.39 -7.87
N GLY A 193 19.69 -18.58 -8.89
CA GLY A 193 19.96 -19.89 -9.50
C GLY A 193 21.16 -20.63 -8.92
N SER A 194 21.80 -20.13 -7.85
CA SER A 194 23.07 -20.67 -7.36
C SER A 194 22.94 -21.99 -6.60
N HIS A 195 21.72 -22.35 -6.19
CA HIS A 195 21.45 -23.55 -5.39
C HIS A 195 21.04 -24.76 -6.25
N LYS A 196 22.02 -25.62 -6.58
CA LYS A 196 21.80 -26.84 -7.38
C LYS A 196 20.67 -27.72 -6.81
N GLY A 197 19.81 -28.23 -7.68
CA GLY A 197 18.71 -29.14 -7.31
C GLY A 197 17.58 -28.48 -6.51
N LYS A 198 17.44 -27.15 -6.61
CA LYS A 198 16.34 -26.38 -6.05
C LYS A 198 15.81 -25.47 -7.14
N PHE A 199 14.50 -25.48 -7.35
CA PHE A 199 13.79 -24.58 -8.26
C PHE A 199 13.13 -23.47 -7.46
N ASN A 200 12.73 -22.39 -8.13
CA ASN A 200 11.95 -21.31 -7.52
C ASN A 200 12.62 -20.65 -6.30
N VAL A 201 13.96 -20.65 -6.29
CA VAL A 201 14.76 -20.03 -5.24
C VAL A 201 14.86 -18.53 -5.49
N PHE A 202 14.70 -17.76 -4.43
CA PHE A 202 14.91 -16.33 -4.41
C PHE A 202 15.63 -15.91 -3.14
N ARG A 203 16.26 -14.74 -3.21
CA ARG A 203 16.98 -14.13 -2.11
C ARG A 203 16.33 -12.83 -1.66
N VAL A 204 16.40 -12.56 -0.37
CA VAL A 204 16.04 -11.28 0.24
C VAL A 204 17.27 -10.79 1.00
N VAL A 205 17.84 -9.68 0.55
CA VAL A 205 19.13 -9.17 0.99
C VAL A 205 18.93 -8.06 2.01
N PHE A 206 19.45 -8.26 3.22
CA PHE A 206 19.56 -7.23 4.25
C PHE A 206 21.04 -6.94 4.48
N LYS A 207 21.38 -5.73 4.95
CA LYS A 207 22.77 -5.33 5.26
C LYS A 207 23.50 -6.32 6.17
N TRP A 208 22.77 -6.96 7.08
CA TRP A 208 23.32 -7.90 8.05
C TRP A 208 23.19 -9.37 7.63
N ARG A 209 22.40 -9.69 6.59
CA ARG A 209 22.17 -11.07 6.16
C ARG A 209 21.41 -11.19 4.84
N THR A 210 21.79 -12.17 4.03
CA THR A 210 20.97 -12.67 2.92
C THR A 210 20.14 -13.88 3.34
N PHE A 211 18.84 -13.82 3.08
CA PHE A 211 17.91 -14.94 3.25
C PHE A 211 17.65 -15.59 1.90
N TYR A 212 17.96 -16.88 1.80
CA TYR A 212 17.58 -17.70 0.66
C TYR A 212 16.34 -18.52 1.01
N MET A 213 15.38 -18.55 0.11
CA MET A 213 14.15 -19.31 0.26
C MET A 213 13.64 -19.78 -1.10
N TYR A 214 12.86 -20.86 -1.13
CA TYR A 214 12.17 -21.29 -2.33
C TYR A 214 10.69 -21.54 -2.06
N ALA A 215 9.90 -21.26 -3.09
CA ALA A 215 8.47 -21.54 -3.12
C ALA A 215 8.20 -22.88 -3.81
N THR A 216 7.03 -23.47 -3.59
CA THR A 216 6.68 -24.76 -4.17
C THR A 216 6.46 -24.61 -5.67
N THR A 217 5.81 -23.53 -6.07
CA THR A 217 5.51 -23.22 -7.47
C THR A 217 6.27 -21.99 -7.95
N GLU A 218 6.41 -21.88 -9.27
CA GLU A 218 7.01 -20.70 -9.90
C GLU A 218 6.16 -19.45 -9.68
N GLN A 219 4.83 -19.61 -9.71
CA GLN A 219 3.89 -18.54 -9.44
C GLN A 219 4.07 -17.98 -8.03
N GLU A 220 4.11 -18.84 -7.01
CA GLU A 220 4.33 -18.40 -5.63
C GLU A 220 5.66 -17.65 -5.48
N CYS A 221 6.72 -18.10 -6.18
CA CYS A 221 8.01 -17.42 -6.18
C CYS A 221 7.91 -16.01 -6.77
N ASN A 222 7.31 -15.89 -7.96
CA ASN A 222 7.08 -14.60 -8.60
C ASN A 222 6.23 -13.68 -7.73
N ASP A 223 5.23 -14.24 -7.06
CA ASP A 223 4.36 -13.49 -6.17
C ASP A 223 5.14 -12.91 -4.98
N TRP A 224 5.89 -13.75 -4.28
CA TRP A 224 6.70 -13.29 -3.14
C TRP A 224 7.71 -12.22 -3.55
N ILE A 225 8.41 -12.42 -4.68
CA ILE A 225 9.37 -11.44 -5.21
C ILE A 225 8.66 -10.13 -5.56
N SER A 226 7.54 -10.21 -6.29
CA SER A 226 6.82 -9.03 -6.75
C SER A 226 6.31 -8.19 -5.60
N LEU A 227 5.72 -8.81 -4.56
CA LEU A 227 5.24 -8.07 -3.38
C LEU A 227 6.39 -7.45 -2.59
N ILE A 228 7.48 -8.18 -2.38
CA ILE A 228 8.64 -7.64 -1.66
C ILE A 228 9.28 -6.48 -2.45
N ASN A 229 9.47 -6.64 -3.76
CA ASN A 229 10.02 -5.58 -4.62
C ASN A 229 9.11 -4.37 -4.73
N TRP A 230 7.79 -4.57 -4.80
CA TRP A 230 6.84 -3.46 -4.79
C TRP A 230 6.99 -2.60 -3.51
N ARG A 231 7.27 -3.22 -2.35
CA ARG A 231 7.61 -2.48 -1.13
C ARG A 231 8.93 -1.72 -1.23
N LEU A 232 9.96 -2.33 -1.84
CA LEU A 232 11.26 -1.68 -2.05
C LEU A 232 11.19 -0.49 -3.01
N VAL A 233 10.41 -0.58 -4.09
CA VAL A 233 10.22 0.51 -5.06
C VAL A 233 9.51 1.70 -4.42
N ARG A 234 8.46 1.44 -3.62
CA ARG A 234 7.79 2.51 -2.86
C ARG A 234 8.75 3.28 -1.95
N ARG A 235 9.76 2.60 -1.37
CA ARG A 235 10.82 3.27 -0.59
C ARG A 235 11.64 4.27 -1.41
N ILE A 236 11.93 3.97 -2.67
CA ILE A 236 12.74 4.85 -3.53
C ILE A 236 11.99 6.15 -3.82
N PHE A 237 10.70 6.05 -4.13
CA PHE A 237 9.85 7.22 -4.32
C PHE A 237 9.69 8.07 -3.04
N THR A 238 9.78 7.46 -1.85
CA THR A 238 9.73 8.19 -0.57
C THR A 238 11.08 8.74 -0.08
N CYS A 239 12.22 8.20 -0.54
CA CYS A 239 13.56 8.67 -0.12
C CYS A 239 14.12 9.78 -1.04
N LEU A 240 13.83 9.73 -2.35
CA LEU A 240 14.32 10.74 -3.30
C LEU A 240 13.75 12.15 -3.05
N SER A 241 12.69 12.24 -2.28
CA SER A 241 11.95 13.46 -1.95
C SER A 241 12.28 14.05 -0.57
N VAL A 242 13.15 13.39 0.20
CA VAL A 242 13.71 13.93 1.46
C VAL A 242 15.06 14.63 1.22
N SER A 243 15.56 14.61 -0.03
CA SER A 243 16.90 15.11 -0.38
C SER A 243 16.90 16.42 -1.19
N GLN A 244 15.84 17.23 -1.12
CA GLN A 244 15.81 18.58 -1.70
C GLN A 244 15.34 19.61 -0.68
#